data_AF-A0A924VML2-F1
#
_entry.id   AF-A0A924VML2-F1
#
_cell.length_a   1.000
_cell.length_b   1.000
_cell.length_c   1.000
_cell.angle_alpha   90.00
_cell.angle_beta   90.00
_cell.angle_gamma   90.00
#
_symmetry.space_group_name_H-M   'P 1'
#
loop_
_entity.id
_entity.type
_entity.pdbx_description
1 polymer ?
#
loop_
_entity_poly.entity_id
_entity_poly.type
_entity_poly.pdbx_seq_one_letter_code
_entity_poly.pdbx_strand_id
1 'polypeptide(L)'
;MVDRELQREQQYVATLYARLDALQREAEQQLDAVRLLDVGGNHQGRSERDTFARIYEDRILQLREVDERLAFGRLELEPQAAGGADDGTDGSVFRYIGRIGLRDEDLQPLLPDWRVPQASAFYQAAAATPLGARARRHLL
;
A
#
# COMPACT_ATOMS: atom_id res chain seq x y z
N MET A 1 6.38 2.73 -27.82
CA MET A 1 6.72 3.57 -26.65
C MET A 1 5.64 3.47 -25.57
N VAL A 2 4.36 3.67 -25.92
CA VAL A 2 3.19 3.46 -25.04
C VAL A 2 3.11 2.05 -24.43
N ASP A 3 3.39 1.00 -25.21
CA ASP A 3 3.36 -0.37 -24.70
C ASP A 3 4.35 -0.64 -23.55
N ARG A 4 5.52 0.02 -23.57
CA ARG A 4 6.55 -0.15 -22.54
C ARG A 4 6.13 0.48 -21.22
N GLU A 5 5.49 1.65 -21.27
CA GLU A 5 4.95 2.30 -20.07
C GLU A 5 3.76 1.54 -19.49
N LEU A 6 2.89 1.01 -20.34
CA LEU A 6 1.77 0.19 -19.91
C LEU A 6 2.25 -1.11 -19.26
N GLN A 7 3.22 -1.79 -19.87
CA GLN A 7 3.79 -3.01 -19.31
C GLN A 7 4.45 -2.78 -17.95
N ARG A 8 5.19 -1.68 -17.81
CA ARG A 8 5.80 -1.30 -16.53
C ARG A 8 4.74 -0.99 -15.47
N GLU A 9 3.68 -0.27 -15.84
CA GLU A 9 2.56 0.02 -14.96
C GLU A 9 1.86 -1.26 -14.49
N GLN A 10 1.59 -2.18 -15.41
CA GLN A 10 1.01 -3.49 -15.09
C GLN A 10 1.92 -4.30 -14.14
N GLN A 11 3.23 -4.32 -14.42
CA GLN A 11 4.19 -5.03 -13.58
C GLN A 11 4.26 -4.45 -12.16
N TYR A 12 4.26 -3.11 -12.04
CA TYR A 12 4.26 -2.45 -10.74
C TYR A 12 2.97 -2.74 -9.96
N VAL A 13 1.82 -2.61 -10.62
CA VAL A 13 0.51 -2.93 -10.02
C VAL A 13 0.44 -4.40 -9.59
N ALA A 14 0.99 -5.32 -10.37
CA ALA A 14 1.09 -6.73 -10.00
C ALA A 14 1.91 -6.93 -8.71
N THR A 15 3.02 -6.21 -8.54
CA THR A 15 3.80 -6.23 -7.29
C THR A 15 2.98 -5.73 -6.09
N LEU A 16 2.13 -4.72 -6.28
CA LEU A 16 1.25 -4.22 -5.21
C LEU A 16 0.24 -5.28 -4.76
N TYR A 17 -0.40 -5.97 -5.71
CA TYR A 17 -1.32 -7.07 -5.39
C TYR A 17 -0.58 -8.25 -4.74
N ALA A 18 0.60 -8.62 -5.24
CA ALA A 18 1.41 -9.67 -4.62
C ALA A 18 1.78 -9.33 -3.16
N ARG A 19 2.06 -8.06 -2.86
CA ARG A 19 2.31 -7.61 -1.48
C ARG A 19 1.04 -7.62 -0.63
N LEU A 20 -0.12 -7.24 -1.19
CA LEU A 20 -1.40 -7.34 -0.50
C LEU A 20 -1.69 -8.80 -0.10
N ASP A 21 -1.51 -9.74 -1.01
CA ASP A 21 -1.70 -11.17 -0.75
C ASP A 21 -0.72 -11.69 0.31
N ALA A 22 0.53 -11.21 0.30
CA ALA A 22 1.50 -11.55 1.31
C ALA A 22 1.06 -11.07 2.70
N LEU A 23 0.59 -9.83 2.82
CA LEU A 23 0.09 -9.28 4.08
C LEU A 23 -1.17 -10.00 4.58
N GLN A 24 -2.05 -10.44 3.68
CA GLN A 24 -3.20 -11.27 4.05
C GLN A 24 -2.75 -12.60 4.64
N ARG A 25 -1.85 -13.31 3.96
CA ARG A 25 -1.29 -14.59 4.45
C ARG A 25 -0.55 -14.42 5.77
N GLU A 26 0.23 -13.36 5.94
CA GLU A 26 0.92 -13.05 7.20
C GLU A 26 -0.10 -12.86 8.33
N ALA A 27 -1.16 -12.08 8.11
CA ALA A 27 -2.20 -11.85 9.13
C ALA A 27 -2.96 -13.13 9.49
N GLU A 28 -3.25 -14.00 8.51
CA GLU A 28 -3.86 -15.31 8.73
C GLU A 28 -2.97 -16.22 9.58
N GLN A 29 -1.67 -16.28 9.27
CA GLN A 29 -0.71 -17.06 10.06
C GLN A 29 -0.60 -16.56 11.51
N GLN A 30 -0.63 -15.24 11.73
CA GLN A 30 -0.61 -14.66 13.07
C GLN A 30 -1.91 -14.98 13.84
N LEU A 31 -3.06 -14.94 13.18
CA LEU A 31 -4.34 -15.33 13.77
C LEU A 31 -4.33 -16.80 14.21
N ASP A 32 -3.84 -17.69 13.36
CA ASP A 32 -3.73 -19.12 13.66
C ASP A 32 -2.77 -19.37 14.83
N ALA A 33 -1.61 -18.69 14.85
CA ALA A 33 -0.66 -18.78 15.95
C ALA A 33 -1.27 -18.32 17.28
N VAL A 34 -2.03 -17.23 17.30
CA VAL A 34 -2.75 -16.75 18.48
C VAL A 34 -3.83 -17.73 18.93
N ARG A 35 -4.58 -18.32 18.00
CA ARG A 35 -5.62 -19.30 18.35
C ARG A 35 -5.06 -20.59 18.95
N LEU A 36 -3.85 -20.99 18.53
CA LEU A 36 -3.14 -22.17 19.03
C LEU A 36 -2.44 -21.96 20.39
N LEU A 37 -2.30 -20.72 20.86
CA LEU A 37 -1.70 -20.42 22.17
C LEU A 37 -2.51 -21.07 23.30
N ASP A 38 -1.86 -21.97 24.04
CA ASP A 38 -2.40 -22.51 25.28
C ASP A 38 -2.27 -21.47 26.40
N VAL A 39 -3.41 -20.94 26.82
CA VAL A 39 -3.53 -19.88 27.84
C VAL A 39 -3.85 -20.41 29.23
N GLY A 40 -3.92 -21.74 29.40
CA GLY A 40 -4.11 -22.39 30.70
C GLY A 40 -5.34 -21.90 31.47
N GLY A 41 -5.27 -21.96 32.81
CA GLY A 41 -6.36 -21.56 33.71
C GLY A 41 -6.50 -20.04 33.93
N ASN A 42 -5.60 -19.22 33.39
CA ASN A 42 -5.56 -17.79 33.68
C ASN A 42 -6.57 -17.02 32.79
N HIS A 43 -7.49 -16.29 33.42
CA HIS A 43 -8.46 -15.44 32.72
C HIS A 43 -7.78 -14.33 31.91
N GLN A 44 -6.66 -13.80 32.40
CA GLN A 44 -5.92 -12.74 31.72
C GLN A 44 -5.36 -13.22 30.38
N GLY A 45 -4.74 -14.41 30.35
CA GLY A 45 -4.20 -14.98 29.11
C GLY A 45 -5.27 -15.21 28.05
N ARG A 46 -6.45 -15.70 28.44
CA ARG A 46 -7.60 -15.83 27.53
C ARG A 46 -8.02 -14.48 26.93
N SER A 47 -8.14 -13.45 27.77
CA SER A 47 -8.54 -12.11 27.32
C SER A 47 -7.53 -11.49 26.35
N GLU A 48 -6.22 -11.65 26.61
CA GLU A 48 -5.17 -11.16 25.73
C GLU A 48 -5.20 -11.87 24.38
N ARG A 49 -5.32 -13.21 24.39
CA ARG A 49 -5.46 -14.02 23.17
C ARG A 49 -6.65 -13.59 22.33
N ASP A 50 -7.82 -13.43 22.95
CA ASP A 50 -9.04 -13.05 22.25
C ASP A 50 -8.94 -11.61 21.69
N THR A 51 -8.23 -10.72 22.39
CA THR A 51 -7.93 -9.37 21.89
C THR A 51 -7.04 -9.41 20.65
N PHE A 52 -5.93 -10.17 20.68
CA PHE A 52 -5.06 -10.31 19.52
C PHE A 52 -5.76 -11.00 18.35
N ALA A 53 -6.56 -12.04 18.59
CA ALA A 53 -7.35 -12.70 17.56
C ALA A 53 -8.26 -11.70 16.84
N ARG A 54 -8.97 -10.85 17.60
CA ARG A 54 -9.83 -9.82 17.03
C ARG A 54 -9.04 -8.79 16.21
N ILE A 55 -7.86 -8.37 16.67
CA ILE A 55 -6.99 -7.45 15.92
C ILE A 55 -6.60 -8.04 14.56
N TYR A 56 -6.22 -9.32 14.51
CA TYR A 56 -5.85 -9.96 13.25
C TYR A 56 -7.06 -10.21 12.35
N GLU A 57 -8.22 -10.58 12.89
CA GLU A 57 -9.48 -10.69 12.14
C GLU A 57 -9.87 -9.36 11.49
N ASP A 58 -9.86 -8.27 12.25
CA ASP A 58 -10.14 -6.92 11.74
C ASP A 58 -9.13 -6.52 10.65
N ARG A 59 -7.85 -6.88 10.82
CA ARG A 59 -6.81 -6.62 9.82
C ARG A 59 -7.04 -7.40 8.52
N ILE A 60 -7.43 -8.67 8.60
CA ILE A 60 -7.74 -9.50 7.42
C ILE A 60 -8.94 -8.91 6.68
N LEU A 61 -10.00 -8.52 7.40
CA LEU A 61 -11.17 -7.87 6.79
C LEU A 61 -10.77 -6.60 6.05
N GLN A 62 -9.99 -5.71 6.67
CA GLN A 62 -9.49 -4.49 6.03
C GLN A 62 -8.67 -4.76 4.76
N LEU A 63 -7.85 -5.80 4.75
CA LEU A 63 -7.02 -6.14 3.59
C LEU A 63 -7.85 -6.77 2.45
N ARG A 64 -8.91 -7.50 2.77
CA ARG A 64 -9.82 -8.13 1.79
C ARG A 64 -10.82 -7.17 1.17
N GLU A 65 -11.23 -6.12 1.89
CA GLU A 65 -12.12 -5.07 1.34
C GLU A 65 -11.50 -4.32 0.14
N VAL A 66 -10.19 -4.42 -0.06
CA VAL A 66 -9.46 -3.79 -1.17
C VAL A 66 -9.46 -4.72 -2.40
N ASP A 67 -10.65 -5.17 -2.80
CA ASP A 67 -10.80 -6.20 -3.84
C ASP A 67 -10.74 -5.59 -5.26
N GLU A 68 -11.32 -4.41 -5.46
CA GLU A 68 -11.29 -3.69 -6.74
C GLU A 68 -10.62 -2.32 -6.60
N ARG A 69 -9.57 -2.09 -7.40
CA ARG A 69 -8.80 -0.82 -7.51
C ARG A 69 -7.94 -0.49 -6.29
N LEU A 70 -7.01 -1.39 -5.96
CA LEU A 70 -5.96 -1.15 -4.97
C LEU A 70 -5.22 0.18 -5.23
N ALA A 71 -4.75 0.37 -6.46
CA ALA A 71 -4.18 1.63 -6.95
C ALA A 71 -5.15 2.27 -7.94
N PHE A 72 -5.48 3.54 -7.72
CA PHE A 72 -6.40 4.30 -8.59
C PHE A 72 -5.71 5.42 -9.37
N GLY A 73 -4.45 5.73 -9.05
CA GLY A 73 -3.74 6.80 -9.70
C GLY A 73 -2.23 6.73 -9.53
N ARG A 74 -1.55 7.46 -10.41
CA ARG A 74 -0.10 7.60 -10.46
C ARG A 74 0.26 9.07 -10.64
N LEU A 75 1.21 9.54 -9.85
CA LEU A 75 1.91 10.80 -10.03
C LEU A 75 3.26 10.55 -10.67
N GLU A 76 3.63 11.41 -11.60
CA GLU A 76 5.01 11.60 -12.02
C GLU A 76 5.56 12.81 -11.30
N LEU A 77 6.64 12.62 -10.54
CA LEU A 77 7.26 13.62 -9.69
C LEU A 77 8.61 14.04 -10.26
N GLU A 78 9.00 15.27 -9.96
CA GLU A 78 10.38 15.69 -10.17
C GLU A 78 11.33 14.90 -9.26
N PRO A 79 12.53 14.52 -9.73
CA PRO A 79 13.47 13.73 -8.94
C PRO A 79 13.85 14.37 -7.60
N GLN A 80 13.79 15.70 -7.49
CA GLN A 80 14.06 16.44 -6.26
C GLN A 80 12.92 16.38 -5.24
N ALA A 81 11.67 16.19 -5.70
CA ALA A 81 10.47 16.11 -4.88
C ALA A 81 10.16 14.67 -4.42
N ALA A 82 10.77 13.69 -5.09
CA ALA A 82 10.63 12.29 -4.78
C ALA A 82 11.70 11.84 -3.77
N GLY A 83 11.37 11.89 -2.48
CA GLY A 83 12.21 11.38 -1.40
C GLY A 83 12.38 9.85 -1.40
N GLY A 84 12.85 9.26 -2.49
CA GLY A 84 13.08 7.81 -2.66
C GLY A 84 12.04 7.12 -3.56
N ALA A 85 12.53 6.13 -4.33
CA ALA A 85 11.92 5.35 -5.42
C ALA A 85 12.11 5.93 -6.85
N ASP A 86 13.35 5.90 -7.35
CA ASP A 86 13.66 6.13 -8.77
C ASP A 86 13.25 4.92 -9.59
N ASP A 87 12.28 5.09 -10.49
CA ASP A 87 11.72 3.99 -11.25
C ASP A 87 11.46 4.40 -12.72
N GLY A 88 11.78 5.64 -13.11
CA GLY A 88 11.55 6.14 -14.46
C GLY A 88 12.76 6.10 -15.37
N THR A 89 12.53 5.82 -16.64
CA THR A 89 13.56 5.69 -17.68
C THR A 89 14.29 7.00 -18.05
N ASP A 90 13.93 8.14 -17.43
CA ASP A 90 14.44 9.48 -17.76
C ASP A 90 14.66 10.37 -16.52
N GLY A 91 14.84 9.75 -15.34
CA GLY A 91 14.94 10.44 -14.04
C GLY A 91 13.61 10.97 -13.48
N SER A 92 12.49 10.59 -14.10
CA SER A 92 11.15 10.83 -13.56
C SER A 92 10.81 9.81 -12.47
N VAL A 93 10.30 10.27 -11.33
CA VAL A 93 9.91 9.37 -10.24
C VAL A 93 8.41 9.14 -10.27
N PHE A 94 8.00 7.87 -10.25
CA PHE A 94 6.59 7.51 -10.25
C PHE A 94 6.11 7.15 -8.86
N ARG A 95 5.01 7.76 -8.43
CA ARG A 95 4.35 7.47 -7.16
C ARG A 95 2.93 7.03 -7.39
N TYR A 96 2.65 5.77 -7.09
CA TYR A 96 1.30 5.23 -7.14
C TYR A 96 0.55 5.60 -5.87
N ILE A 97 -0.76 5.79 -5.96
CA ILE A 97 -1.61 6.14 -4.83
C ILE A 97 -2.80 5.19 -4.80
N GLY A 98 -3.09 4.71 -3.60
CA GLY A 98 -4.07 3.66 -3.39
C GLY A 98 -5.04 3.93 -2.24
N ARG A 99 -5.97 3.00 -2.10
CA ARG A 99 -6.99 3.01 -1.04
C ARG A 99 -6.40 2.71 0.34
N ILE A 100 -5.33 1.92 0.38
CA ILE A 100 -4.61 1.55 1.59
C ILE A 100 -3.12 1.81 1.44
N GLY A 101 -2.46 1.99 2.58
CA GLY A 101 -1.01 2.09 2.67
C GLY A 101 -0.34 0.72 2.56
N LEU A 102 0.50 0.50 1.55
CA LEU A 102 1.38 -0.66 1.46
C LEU A 102 2.83 -0.27 1.65
N ARG A 103 3.56 -1.14 2.35
CA ARG A 103 5.00 -1.06 2.56
C ARG A 103 5.64 -2.38 2.18
N ASP A 104 6.91 -2.35 1.76
CA ASP A 104 7.69 -3.55 1.55
C ASP A 104 8.13 -4.17 2.89
N GLU A 105 9.06 -5.12 2.84
CA GLU A 105 9.63 -5.80 4.00
C GLU A 105 10.56 -4.88 4.81
N ASP A 106 11.22 -3.92 4.14
CA ASP A 106 12.10 -2.90 4.73
C ASP A 106 11.34 -1.65 5.23
N LEU A 107 10.01 -1.75 5.31
CA LEU A 107 9.09 -0.69 5.72
C LEU A 107 9.10 0.55 4.80
N GLN A 108 9.64 0.44 3.59
CA GLN A 108 9.60 1.49 2.59
C GLN A 108 8.19 1.59 1.98
N PRO A 109 7.70 2.80 1.70
CA PRO A 109 6.37 2.99 1.14
C PRO A 109 6.32 2.51 -0.32
N LEU A 110 5.51 1.48 -0.58
CA LEU A 110 5.19 1.02 -1.94
C LEU A 110 3.95 1.73 -2.49
N LEU A 111 2.91 1.86 -1.66
CA LEU A 111 1.65 2.50 -2.05
C LEU A 111 1.21 3.42 -0.92
N PRO A 112 1.44 4.74 -0.97
CA PRO A 112 0.86 5.66 -0.01
C PRO A 112 -0.68 5.65 -0.07
N ASP A 113 -1.28 5.66 1.12
CA ASP A 113 -2.72 5.84 1.30
C ASP A 113 -3.12 7.27 0.90
N TRP A 114 -4.22 7.43 0.18
CA TRP A 114 -4.72 8.72 -0.29
C TRP A 114 -4.95 9.75 0.83
N ARG A 115 -5.11 9.32 2.08
CA ARG A 115 -5.33 10.18 3.25
C ARG A 115 -4.07 10.81 3.81
N VAL A 116 -2.87 10.39 3.37
CA VAL A 116 -1.62 10.96 3.90
C VAL A 116 -1.27 12.27 3.18
N PRO A 117 -0.64 13.25 3.87
CA PRO A 117 -0.27 14.53 3.26
C PRO A 117 0.61 14.40 2.01
N GLN A 118 1.43 13.35 1.93
CA GLN A 118 2.30 13.08 0.79
C GLN A 118 1.53 12.66 -0.48
N ALA A 119 0.28 12.21 -0.34
CA ALA A 119 -0.63 11.92 -1.46
C ALA A 119 -1.43 13.17 -1.89
N SER A 120 -1.37 14.27 -1.13
CA SER A 120 -2.18 15.47 -1.38
C SER A 120 -1.93 16.09 -2.75
N ALA A 121 -0.71 15.99 -3.28
CA ALA A 121 -0.34 16.45 -4.62
C ALA A 121 -1.23 15.83 -5.71
N PHE A 122 -1.79 14.63 -5.50
CA PHE A 122 -2.71 14.04 -6.48
C PHE A 122 -4.01 14.81 -6.66
N TYR A 123 -4.52 15.38 -5.57
CA TYR A 123 -5.77 16.13 -5.57
C TYR A 123 -5.55 17.64 -5.69
N GLN A 124 -4.44 18.15 -5.15
CA GLN A 124 -4.19 19.58 -4.99
C GLN A 124 -3.24 20.16 -6.04
N ALA A 125 -2.40 19.35 -6.70
CA ALA A 125 -1.49 19.88 -7.71
C ALA A 125 -2.29 20.49 -8.87
N ALA A 126 -1.98 21.75 -9.15
CA ALA A 126 -2.52 22.51 -10.26
C ALA A 126 -1.37 23.04 -11.12
N ALA A 127 -1.64 23.42 -12.37
CA ALA A 127 -0.60 23.96 -13.25
C ALA A 127 0.12 25.20 -12.66
N ALA A 128 -0.58 26.00 -11.86
CA ALA A 128 -0.02 27.15 -11.16
C ALA A 128 0.80 26.79 -9.90
N THR A 129 0.49 25.65 -9.26
CA THR A 129 1.16 25.15 -8.06
C THR A 129 1.31 23.63 -8.16
N PRO A 130 2.34 23.13 -8.87
CA PRO A 130 2.45 21.72 -9.20
C PRO A 130 2.82 20.82 -8.02
N LEU A 131 3.29 21.38 -6.89
CA LEU A 131 3.66 20.63 -5.68
C LEU A 131 4.65 19.47 -5.97
N GLY A 132 5.54 19.66 -6.96
CA GLY A 132 6.52 18.66 -7.40
C GLY A 132 5.98 17.60 -8.39
N ALA A 133 4.70 17.66 -8.78
CA ALA A 133 4.12 16.78 -9.78
C ALA A 133 4.27 17.34 -11.21
N ARG A 134 4.78 16.51 -12.12
CA ARG A 134 4.87 16.78 -13.57
C ARG A 134 3.64 16.33 -14.32
N ALA A 135 3.12 15.15 -13.98
CA ALA A 135 1.96 14.57 -14.62
C ALA A 135 1.15 13.73 -13.62
N ARG A 136 -0.13 13.55 -13.92
CA ARG A 136 -1.02 12.64 -13.18
C ARG A 136 -1.76 11.73 -14.16
N ARG A 137 -1.94 10.48 -13.76
CA ARG A 137 -2.72 9.50 -14.50
C ARG A 137 -3.66 8.77 -13.56
N HIS A 138 -4.89 8.56 -14.02
CA HIS A 138 -5.86 7.69 -13.36
C HIS A 138 -5.75 6.28 -13.93
N LEU A 139 -5.80 5.28 -13.05
CA LEU A 139 -5.85 3.86 -13.39
C LEU A 139 -7.32 3.43 -13.31
N LEU A 140 -7.88 2.93 -14.41
CA LEU A 140 -9.31 2.57 -14.53
C LEU A 140 -9.58 1.13 -14.08
#